data_AF-A0A067K5G2-F1
#
_entry.id   AF-A0A067K5G2-F1
#
_cell.length_a   1.000
_cell.length_b   1.000
_cell.length_c   1.000
_cell.angle_alpha   90.00
_cell.angle_beta   90.00
_cell.angle_gamma   90.00
#
_symmetry.space_group_name_H-M   'P 1'
#
loop_
_entity.id
_entity.type
_entity.pdbx_description
1 polymer ?
#
loop_
_entity_poly.entity_id
_entity_poly.type
_entity_poly.pdbx_seq_one_letter_code
_entity_poly.pdbx_strand_id
1 'polypeptide(L)'
;MPEPKKEHRNGFVYNCEEAPLDVDIKNGGRVVVLNTKNLPLVAEVGLGADLVRLDGGAMCSPGFSCDSALQVTYIVRGSGRVQVVGVDGRRVLETTVKAGNLFIVPRFYVVSKICDPDGMDWFSIISTPNPIFTHLAGRTSVWKALSPQVLEASFKVTSDVEKLFRSKRTSDEIFFPPPK
;
A
#
# COMPACT_ATOMS: atom_id res chain seq x y z
N MET A 1 -33.27 -2.63 -18.39
CA MET A 1 -32.90 -3.69 -17.43
C MET A 1 -33.76 -3.54 -16.19
N PRO A 2 -34.19 -4.63 -15.53
CA PRO A 2 -34.86 -4.52 -14.24
C PRO A 2 -33.91 -3.96 -13.17
N GLU A 3 -34.46 -3.21 -12.23
CA GLU A 3 -33.74 -2.68 -11.05
C GLU A 3 -33.20 -3.85 -10.19
N PRO A 4 -31.91 -3.84 -9.80
CA PRO A 4 -31.36 -4.86 -8.92
C PRO A 4 -32.04 -4.87 -7.55
N LYS A 5 -32.46 -6.04 -7.06
CA LYS A 5 -32.96 -6.18 -5.68
C LYS A 5 -31.82 -5.99 -4.67
N LYS A 6 -32.05 -5.17 -3.63
CA LYS A 6 -31.06 -4.92 -2.57
C LYS A 6 -30.62 -6.21 -1.86
N GLU A 7 -31.53 -7.14 -1.67
CA GLU A 7 -31.28 -8.43 -1.01
C GLU A 7 -30.18 -9.25 -1.70
N HIS A 8 -30.07 -9.17 -3.02
CA HIS A 8 -29.05 -9.90 -3.79
C HIS A 8 -27.63 -9.38 -3.52
N ARG A 9 -27.47 -8.22 -2.90
CA ARG A 9 -26.17 -7.66 -2.53
C ARG A 9 -25.65 -8.20 -1.21
N ASN A 10 -26.53 -8.75 -0.37
CA ASN A 10 -26.17 -9.17 0.98
C ASN A 10 -25.17 -10.34 0.93
N GLY A 11 -23.98 -10.14 1.50
CA GLY A 11 -22.89 -11.13 1.45
C GLY A 11 -22.13 -11.21 0.12
N PHE A 12 -22.53 -10.43 -0.90
CA PHE A 12 -21.90 -10.43 -2.23
C PHE A 12 -21.20 -9.10 -2.57
N VAL A 13 -21.63 -8.00 -1.98
CA VAL A 13 -21.12 -6.66 -2.28
C VAL A 13 -20.63 -6.00 -1.00
N TYR A 14 -19.43 -5.42 -1.07
CA TYR A 14 -18.87 -4.58 -0.03
C TYR A 14 -18.43 -3.24 -0.64
N ASN A 15 -18.93 -2.13 -0.10
CA ASN A 15 -18.61 -0.79 -0.61
C ASN A 15 -17.38 -0.24 0.13
N CYS A 16 -16.21 -0.32 -0.50
CA CYS A 16 -14.96 0.20 0.07
C CYS A 16 -14.92 1.73 0.19
N GLU A 17 -15.79 2.48 -0.50
CA GLU A 17 -15.83 3.94 -0.39
C GLU A 17 -16.50 4.41 0.91
N GLU A 18 -17.47 3.63 1.39
CA GLU A 18 -18.30 3.91 2.59
C GLU A 18 -17.87 3.09 3.83
N ALA A 19 -17.03 2.08 3.63
CA ALA A 19 -16.53 1.20 4.69
C ALA A 19 -15.69 1.96 5.74
N PRO A 20 -15.63 1.45 6.99
CA PRO A 20 -14.67 1.91 7.98
C PRO A 20 -13.24 1.81 7.46
N LEU A 21 -12.44 2.84 7.69
CA LEU A 21 -11.04 2.90 7.25
C LEU A 21 -10.16 2.04 8.16
N ASP A 22 -9.32 1.19 7.57
CA ASP A 22 -8.30 0.43 8.30
C ASP A 22 -7.14 1.33 8.72
N VAL A 23 -6.79 2.31 7.88
CA VAL A 23 -5.82 3.37 8.20
C VAL A 23 -6.31 4.69 7.65
N ASP A 24 -6.16 5.75 8.46
CA ASP A 24 -6.46 7.14 8.10
C ASP A 24 -5.36 8.06 8.65
N ILE A 25 -4.49 8.56 7.76
CA ILE A 25 -3.40 9.47 8.11
C ILE A 25 -3.70 10.83 7.48
N LYS A 26 -3.93 11.83 8.34
CA LYS A 26 -4.19 13.21 7.93
C LYS A 26 -3.13 13.73 6.97
N ASN A 27 -3.55 14.21 5.80
CA ASN A 27 -2.71 14.72 4.71
C ASN A 27 -1.74 13.67 4.12
N GLY A 28 -1.91 12.40 4.46
CA GLY A 28 -1.14 11.29 3.92
C GLY A 28 -2.03 10.46 3.00
N GLY A 29 -3.08 9.88 3.56
CA GLY A 29 -4.02 9.05 2.82
C GLY A 29 -4.78 8.10 3.72
N ARG A 30 -5.60 7.27 3.08
CA ARG A 30 -6.52 6.34 3.74
C ARG A 30 -6.67 5.05 2.94
N VAL A 31 -6.93 3.94 3.63
CA VAL A 31 -7.12 2.62 3.01
C VAL A 31 -8.28 1.86 3.65
N VAL A 32 -8.97 1.10 2.81
CA VAL A 32 -9.87 0.01 3.20
C VAL A 32 -9.33 -1.28 2.59
N VAL A 33 -9.22 -2.33 3.40
CA VAL A 33 -8.79 -3.67 2.98
C VAL A 33 -10.01 -4.60 2.98
N LEU A 34 -10.35 -5.13 1.81
CA LEU A 34 -11.34 -6.18 1.65
C LEU A 34 -10.72 -7.54 1.99
N ASN A 35 -11.29 -8.23 2.97
CA ASN A 35 -10.82 -9.52 3.47
C ASN A 35 -11.97 -10.38 4.02
N THR A 36 -11.66 -11.57 4.55
CA THR A 36 -12.69 -12.51 4.98
C THR A 36 -13.53 -12.04 6.18
N LYS A 37 -13.10 -11.00 6.90
CA LYS A 37 -13.85 -10.45 8.03
C LYS A 37 -15.00 -9.55 7.58
N ASN A 38 -14.82 -8.79 6.49
CA ASN A 38 -15.82 -7.83 6.02
C ASN A 38 -16.60 -8.32 4.78
N LEU A 39 -16.08 -9.29 4.03
CA LEU A 39 -16.82 -10.01 3.00
C LEU A 39 -16.41 -11.49 2.98
N PRO A 40 -17.04 -12.37 3.79
CA PRO A 40 -16.64 -13.77 3.92
C PRO A 40 -16.51 -14.55 2.61
N LEU A 41 -17.31 -14.21 1.59
CA LEU A 41 -17.26 -14.80 0.25
C LEU A 41 -15.86 -14.78 -0.38
N VAL A 42 -15.04 -13.78 -0.05
CA VAL A 42 -13.68 -13.68 -0.60
C VAL A 42 -12.79 -14.86 -0.21
N ALA A 43 -13.11 -15.58 0.87
CA ALA A 43 -12.45 -16.83 1.24
C ALA A 43 -12.61 -17.90 0.15
N GLU A 44 -13.80 -18.01 -0.44
CA GLU A 44 -14.10 -18.96 -1.51
C GLU A 44 -13.49 -18.53 -2.85
N VAL A 45 -13.46 -17.22 -3.11
CA VAL A 45 -12.83 -16.64 -4.32
C VAL A 45 -11.30 -16.74 -4.25
N GLY A 46 -10.72 -16.73 -3.05
CA GLY A 46 -9.28 -16.77 -2.84
C GLY A 46 -8.56 -15.45 -3.14
N LEU A 47 -9.30 -14.34 -3.24
CA LEU A 47 -8.78 -13.01 -3.59
C LEU A 47 -9.22 -11.98 -2.56
N GLY A 48 -8.32 -11.09 -2.18
CA GLY A 48 -8.60 -9.92 -1.34
C GLY A 48 -8.47 -8.65 -2.17
N ALA A 49 -8.72 -7.49 -1.56
CA ALA A 49 -8.51 -6.24 -2.24
C ALA A 49 -8.14 -5.09 -1.29
N ASP A 50 -7.66 -3.99 -1.85
CA ASP A 50 -7.59 -2.71 -1.16
C ASP A 50 -8.14 -1.58 -2.02
N LEU A 51 -8.74 -0.59 -1.37
CA LEU A 51 -8.98 0.74 -1.94
C LEU A 51 -8.11 1.73 -1.17
N VAL A 52 -7.12 2.31 -1.83
CA VAL A 52 -6.28 3.35 -1.24
C VAL A 52 -6.60 4.68 -1.90
N ARG A 53 -6.71 5.72 -1.07
CA ARG A 53 -6.88 7.11 -1.49
C ARG A 53 -5.75 7.92 -0.88
N LEU A 54 -4.76 8.27 -1.68
CA LEU A 54 -3.53 8.92 -1.24
C LEU A 54 -3.64 10.42 -1.55
N ASP A 55 -3.44 11.26 -0.53
CA ASP A 55 -3.64 12.71 -0.64
C ASP A 55 -2.54 13.36 -1.51
N GLY A 56 -2.79 14.59 -1.95
CA GLY A 56 -1.90 15.33 -2.86
C GLY A 56 -0.46 15.44 -2.35
N GLY A 57 0.51 15.05 -3.18
CA GLY A 57 1.93 15.07 -2.83
C GLY A 57 2.37 14.07 -1.76
N ALA A 58 1.46 13.24 -1.22
CA ALA A 58 1.80 12.23 -0.24
C ALA A 58 2.44 10.99 -0.91
N MET A 59 3.13 10.19 -0.09
CA MET A 59 3.78 8.96 -0.52
C MET A 59 3.22 7.76 0.26
N CYS A 60 2.95 6.66 -0.44
CA CYS A 60 2.80 5.35 0.18
C CYS A 60 4.19 4.73 0.41
N SER A 61 4.50 4.44 1.67
CA SER A 61 5.78 3.90 2.11
C SER A 61 6.15 2.65 1.32
N PRO A 62 7.43 2.50 0.90
CA PRO A 62 7.87 1.29 0.21
C PRO A 62 7.48 0.04 1.00
N GLY A 63 6.72 -0.84 0.37
CA GLY A 63 6.21 -2.03 1.02
C GLY A 63 6.01 -3.18 0.04
N PHE A 64 5.81 -4.37 0.59
CA PHE A 64 5.55 -5.59 -0.16
C PHE A 64 4.52 -6.45 0.59
N SER A 65 3.87 -7.36 -0.13
CA SER A 65 3.00 -8.37 0.50
C SER A 65 3.89 -9.49 1.07
N CYS A 66 3.79 -9.72 2.39
CA CYS A 66 4.61 -10.71 3.08
C CYS A 66 4.00 -12.12 3.05
N ASP A 67 2.75 -12.24 2.64
CA ASP A 67 2.00 -13.48 2.44
C ASP A 67 2.16 -14.08 1.02
N SER A 68 3.19 -13.65 0.28
CA SER A 68 3.48 -14.14 -1.08
C SER A 68 2.34 -13.90 -2.09
N ALA A 69 1.59 -12.81 -1.93
CA ALA A 69 0.54 -12.44 -2.87
C ALA A 69 1.06 -11.49 -3.96
N LEU A 70 0.48 -11.60 -5.17
CA LEU A 70 0.65 -10.60 -6.21
C LEU A 70 -0.49 -9.58 -6.10
N GLN A 71 -0.24 -8.36 -6.56
CA GLN A 71 -1.24 -7.29 -6.58
C GLN A 71 -1.46 -6.83 -8.02
N VAL A 72 -2.72 -6.79 -8.45
CA VAL A 72 -3.14 -6.16 -9.70
C VAL A 72 -3.74 -4.81 -9.33
N THR A 73 -3.01 -3.73 -9.57
CA THR A 73 -3.40 -2.38 -9.15
C THR A 73 -3.91 -1.57 -10.34
N TYR A 74 -5.13 -1.06 -10.21
CA TYR A 74 -5.77 -0.17 -11.18
C TYR A 74 -5.92 1.24 -10.57
N ILE A 75 -5.44 2.26 -11.30
CA ILE A 75 -5.58 3.65 -10.88
C ILE A 75 -6.97 4.15 -11.24
N VAL A 76 -7.75 4.52 -10.23
CA VAL A 76 -9.14 4.97 -10.35
C VAL A 76 -9.21 6.46 -10.61
N ARG A 77 -8.40 7.26 -9.91
CA ARG A 77 -8.41 8.73 -9.98
C ARG A 77 -7.01 9.29 -9.79
N GLY A 78 -6.77 10.47 -10.36
CA GLY A 78 -5.54 11.22 -10.14
C GLY A 78 -4.34 10.62 -10.85
N SER A 79 -3.15 10.96 -10.37
CA SER A 79 -1.88 10.53 -10.97
C SER A 79 -0.73 10.59 -9.98
N GLY A 80 0.37 9.93 -10.33
CA GLY A 80 1.58 9.95 -9.54
C GLY A 80 2.67 9.05 -10.11
N ARG A 81 3.82 9.04 -9.46
CA ARG A 81 4.96 8.19 -9.83
C ARG A 81 4.93 6.89 -9.05
N VAL A 82 5.02 5.77 -9.76
CA VAL A 82 5.15 4.43 -9.20
C VAL A 82 6.55 3.90 -9.45
N GLN A 83 7.14 3.24 -8.44
CA GLN A 83 8.34 2.44 -8.59
C GLN A 83 8.11 1.03 -8.05
N VAL A 84 8.58 0.03 -8.80
CA VAL A 84 8.60 -1.38 -8.38
C VAL A 84 10.02 -1.92 -8.50
N VAL A 85 10.50 -2.54 -7.42
CA VAL A 85 11.84 -3.14 -7.30
C VAL A 85 11.70 -4.64 -7.04
N GLY A 86 12.39 -5.44 -7.85
CA GLY A 86 12.44 -6.89 -7.72
C GLY A 86 13.32 -7.36 -6.57
N VAL A 87 13.21 -8.65 -6.25
CA VAL A 87 14.00 -9.28 -5.17
C VAL A 87 15.51 -9.28 -5.43
N ASP A 88 15.93 -9.10 -6.67
CA ASP A 88 17.33 -8.94 -7.08
C ASP A 88 17.83 -7.49 -6.93
N GLY A 89 17.02 -6.60 -6.35
CA GLY A 89 17.30 -5.18 -6.19
C GLY A 89 17.17 -4.37 -7.48
N ARG A 90 16.76 -4.97 -8.59
CA ARG A 90 16.58 -4.25 -9.86
C ARG A 90 15.23 -3.56 -9.89
N ARG A 91 15.23 -2.30 -10.31
CA ARG A 91 14.02 -1.54 -10.59
C ARG A 91 13.41 -2.04 -11.91
N VAL A 92 12.27 -2.71 -11.82
CA VAL A 92 11.57 -3.31 -12.96
C VAL A 92 10.49 -2.40 -13.53
N LEU A 93 10.03 -1.42 -12.74
CA LEU A 93 9.08 -0.41 -13.18
C LEU A 93 9.44 0.93 -12.53
N GLU A 94 9.49 1.98 -13.35
CA GLU A 94 9.40 3.37 -12.93
C GLU A 94 8.63 4.14 -13.98
N THR A 95 7.48 4.66 -13.61
CA THR A 95 6.64 5.43 -14.54
C THR A 95 5.68 6.33 -13.79
N THR A 96 5.14 7.31 -14.51
CA THR A 96 3.98 8.07 -14.07
C THR A 96 2.71 7.32 -14.50
N VAL A 97 1.84 7.05 -13.53
CA VAL A 97 0.53 6.44 -13.77
C VAL A 97 -0.55 7.48 -13.56
N LYS A 98 -1.67 7.31 -14.26
CA LYS A 98 -2.89 8.12 -14.12
C LYS A 98 -4.12 7.23 -14.16
N ALA A 99 -5.28 7.82 -13.85
CA ALA A 99 -6.58 7.15 -13.99
C ALA A 99 -6.69 6.36 -15.30
N GLY A 100 -7.12 5.10 -15.20
CA GLY A 100 -7.19 4.17 -16.33
C GLY A 100 -5.96 3.29 -16.53
N ASN A 101 -4.83 3.57 -15.87
CA ASN A 101 -3.66 2.69 -15.92
C ASN A 101 -3.80 1.50 -14.97
N LEU A 102 -3.24 0.36 -15.40
CA LEU A 102 -3.16 -0.87 -14.64
C LEU A 102 -1.71 -1.35 -14.63
N PHE A 103 -1.23 -1.81 -13.48
CA PHE A 103 0.06 -2.49 -13.36
C PHE A 103 -0.01 -3.62 -12.34
N ILE A 104 0.96 -4.53 -12.41
CA ILE A 104 1.06 -5.68 -11.52
C ILE A 104 2.30 -5.52 -10.65
N VAL A 105 2.15 -5.76 -9.35
CA VAL A 105 3.26 -5.92 -8.41
C VAL A 105 3.43 -7.42 -8.16
N PRO A 106 4.52 -8.04 -8.65
CA PRO A 106 4.79 -9.45 -8.40
C PRO A 106 5.01 -9.73 -6.91
N ARG A 107 4.92 -11.02 -6.55
CA ARG A 107 5.16 -11.51 -5.19
C ARG A 107 6.54 -11.05 -4.69
N PHE A 108 6.59 -10.57 -3.45
CA PHE A 108 7.80 -10.05 -2.78
C PHE A 108 8.46 -8.82 -3.42
N TYR A 109 7.86 -8.24 -4.46
CA TYR A 109 8.40 -7.02 -5.04
C TYR A 109 8.01 -5.83 -4.18
N VAL A 110 8.95 -4.92 -3.98
CA VAL A 110 8.73 -3.70 -3.22
C VAL A 110 8.11 -2.67 -4.16
N VAL A 111 7.00 -2.09 -3.74
CA VAL A 111 6.33 -1.00 -4.47
C VAL A 111 6.23 0.23 -3.59
N SER A 112 6.44 1.40 -4.19
CA SER A 112 6.13 2.69 -3.59
C SER A 112 5.47 3.59 -4.62
N LYS A 113 4.63 4.51 -4.14
CA LYS A 113 3.88 5.46 -4.94
C LYS A 113 3.98 6.84 -4.32
N ILE A 114 4.19 7.88 -5.11
CA ILE A 114 4.08 9.28 -4.69
C ILE A 114 3.08 9.99 -5.60
N CYS A 115 2.09 10.66 -5.00
CA CYS A 115 1.04 11.36 -5.74
C CYS A 115 1.54 12.67 -6.33
N ASP A 116 0.91 13.05 -7.43
CA ASP A 116 0.87 14.45 -7.87
C ASP A 116 0.00 15.29 -6.90
N PRO A 117 -0.03 16.64 -7.03
CA PRO A 117 -0.77 17.51 -6.12
C PRO A 117 -2.27 17.24 -6.02
N ASP A 118 -2.89 16.66 -7.06
CA ASP A 118 -4.33 16.35 -7.07
C ASP A 118 -4.68 15.02 -6.35
N GLY A 119 -3.67 14.31 -5.85
CA GLY A 119 -3.82 13.00 -5.19
C GLY A 119 -3.91 11.84 -6.18
N MET A 120 -4.02 10.62 -5.65
CA MET A 120 -4.15 9.40 -6.45
C MET A 120 -4.92 8.33 -5.68
N ASP A 121 -5.93 7.76 -6.32
CA ASP A 121 -6.73 6.67 -5.77
C ASP A 121 -6.52 5.41 -6.62
N TRP A 122 -6.37 4.26 -5.99
CA TRP A 122 -6.25 2.98 -6.68
C TRP A 122 -6.98 1.86 -5.96
N PHE A 123 -7.40 0.88 -6.75
CA PHE A 123 -7.96 -0.36 -6.27
C PHE A 123 -7.02 -1.50 -6.65
N SER A 124 -6.65 -2.36 -5.69
CA SER A 124 -5.83 -3.53 -5.95
C SER A 124 -6.61 -4.81 -5.72
N ILE A 125 -6.54 -5.76 -6.66
CA ILE A 125 -6.95 -7.15 -6.43
C ILE A 125 -5.71 -7.94 -6.05
N ILE A 126 -5.80 -8.72 -4.98
CA ILE A 126 -4.65 -9.32 -4.33
C ILE A 126 -4.89 -10.83 -4.26
N SER A 127 -3.89 -11.64 -4.64
CA SER A 127 -4.03 -13.10 -4.75
C SER A 127 -4.00 -13.84 -3.40
N THR A 128 -4.75 -13.34 -2.43
CA THR A 128 -4.94 -13.91 -1.09
C THR A 128 -6.18 -13.26 -0.46
N PRO A 129 -7.07 -14.02 0.21
CA PRO A 129 -8.29 -13.46 0.78
C PRO A 129 -8.05 -12.63 2.05
N ASN A 130 -6.84 -12.66 2.62
CA ASN A 130 -6.47 -11.89 3.81
C ASN A 130 -5.12 -11.19 3.58
N PRO A 131 -5.09 -10.09 2.81
CA PRO A 131 -3.84 -9.42 2.45
C PRO A 131 -3.07 -8.92 3.67
N ILE A 132 -1.78 -9.25 3.74
CA ILE A 132 -0.86 -8.72 4.74
C ILE A 132 0.29 -7.99 4.05
N PHE A 133 0.43 -6.71 4.38
CA PHE A 133 1.50 -5.85 3.89
C PHE A 133 2.51 -5.57 4.99
N THR A 134 3.77 -5.45 4.59
CA THR A 134 4.81 -4.89 5.44
C THR A 134 5.49 -3.72 4.74
N HIS A 135 5.91 -2.74 5.53
CA HIS A 135 6.54 -1.52 5.04
C HIS A 135 7.99 -1.47 5.50
N LEU A 136 8.85 -0.99 4.61
CA LEU A 136 10.27 -0.82 4.88
C LEU A 136 10.51 0.43 5.71
N ALA A 137 9.82 1.53 5.45
CA ALA A 137 9.92 2.77 6.21
C ALA A 137 8.62 3.11 6.98
N GLY A 138 8.74 3.93 8.01
CA GLY A 138 7.62 4.34 8.89
C GLY A 138 7.79 3.85 10.33
N ARG A 139 6.85 4.22 11.21
CA ARG A 139 6.90 3.95 12.66
C ARG A 139 6.96 2.45 12.98
N THR A 140 6.17 1.64 12.29
CA THR A 140 6.03 0.18 12.50
C THR A 140 6.82 -0.64 11.49
N SER A 141 7.81 -0.03 10.85
CA SER A 141 8.50 -0.61 9.69
C SER A 141 9.64 -1.56 10.05
N VAL A 142 10.05 -2.37 9.06
CA VAL A 142 11.17 -3.32 9.19
C VAL A 142 12.44 -2.62 9.66
N TRP A 143 12.75 -1.43 9.14
CA TRP A 143 13.93 -0.67 9.57
C TRP A 143 13.86 -0.20 11.03
N LYS A 144 12.67 0.01 11.60
CA LYS A 144 12.54 0.32 13.04
C LYS A 144 12.59 -0.93 13.92
N ALA A 145 12.20 -2.08 13.39
CA ALA A 145 12.19 -3.35 14.11
C ALA A 145 13.60 -3.94 14.31
N LEU A 146 14.53 -3.69 13.38
CA LEU A 146 15.93 -4.14 13.50
C LEU A 146 16.67 -3.37 14.61
N SER A 147 17.67 -4.01 15.23
CA SER A 147 18.53 -3.32 16.19
C SER A 147 19.49 -2.36 15.49
N PRO A 148 19.95 -1.29 16.17
CA PRO A 148 20.92 -0.35 15.60
C PRO A 148 22.17 -1.02 15.05
N GLN A 149 22.72 -1.99 15.77
CA GLN A 149 23.95 -2.70 15.39
C GLN A 149 23.76 -3.51 14.09
N VAL A 150 22.56 -4.06 13.86
CA VAL A 150 22.26 -4.77 12.61
C VAL A 150 22.21 -3.78 11.45
N LEU A 151 21.64 -2.60 11.62
CA LEU A 151 21.58 -1.57 10.59
C LEU A 151 22.97 -0.98 10.28
N GLU A 152 23.76 -0.68 11.31
CA GLU A 152 25.14 -0.22 11.20
C GLU A 152 25.99 -1.20 10.39
N ALA A 153 25.92 -2.50 10.73
CA ALA A 153 26.64 -3.55 10.03
C ALA A 153 26.13 -3.76 8.60
N SER A 154 24.81 -3.79 8.39
CA SER A 154 24.19 -4.07 7.08
C SER A 154 24.43 -2.96 6.07
N PHE A 155 24.36 -1.70 6.51
CA PHE A 155 24.58 -0.54 5.62
C PHE A 155 26.01 -0.03 5.64
N LYS A 156 26.89 -0.59 6.50
CA LYS A 156 28.27 -0.14 6.71
C LYS A 156 28.31 1.36 7.05
N VAL A 157 27.55 1.76 8.06
CA VAL A 157 27.40 3.15 8.50
C VAL A 157 27.79 3.31 9.97
N THR A 158 28.09 4.55 10.37
CA THR A 158 28.37 4.90 11.76
C THR A 158 27.06 4.99 12.57
N SER A 159 27.17 4.92 13.89
CA SER A 159 26.02 5.10 14.80
C SER A 159 25.32 6.45 14.65
N ASP A 160 26.04 7.52 14.29
CA ASP A 160 25.40 8.83 14.08
C ASP A 160 24.53 8.85 12.82
N VAL A 161 24.98 8.19 11.75
CA VAL A 161 24.19 8.02 10.52
C VAL A 161 22.98 7.13 10.77
N GLU A 162 23.16 6.04 11.52
CA GLU A 162 22.08 5.13 11.91
C GLU A 162 21.01 5.85 12.77
N LYS A 163 21.43 6.62 13.78
CA LYS A 163 20.52 7.40 14.63
C LYS A 163 19.75 8.42 13.80
N LEU A 164 20.43 9.10 12.87
CA LEU A 164 19.79 10.05 11.97
C LEU A 164 18.75 9.34 11.09
N PHE A 165 19.10 8.20 10.50
CA PHE A 165 18.20 7.40 9.67
C PHE A 165 16.96 6.95 10.46
N ARG A 166 17.14 6.44 11.68
CA ARG A 166 16.04 6.05 12.57
C ARG A 166 15.27 7.23 13.16
N SER A 167 15.80 8.44 13.16
CA SER A 167 15.04 9.62 13.62
C SER A 167 13.91 10.01 12.67
N LYS A 168 13.97 9.59 11.39
CA LYS A 168 13.00 9.99 10.36
C LYS A 168 11.74 9.13 10.39
N ARG A 169 10.59 9.72 10.04
CA ARG A 169 9.29 9.02 9.87
C ARG A 169 8.89 8.18 11.08
N THR A 170 9.03 8.75 12.28
CA THR A 170 8.64 8.12 13.56
C THR A 170 7.16 8.32 13.90
N SER A 171 6.51 9.33 13.33
CA SER A 171 5.07 9.61 13.48
C SER A 171 4.20 8.91 12.44
N ASP A 172 4.75 8.64 11.25
CA ASP A 172 4.00 8.21 10.09
C ASP A 172 4.10 6.69 9.93
N GLU A 173 2.98 6.00 9.76
CA GLU A 173 2.98 4.54 9.59
C GLU A 173 3.20 4.14 8.13
N ILE A 174 2.16 4.28 7.30
CA ILE A 174 2.16 3.76 5.92
C ILE A 174 2.09 4.87 4.87
N PHE A 175 1.44 5.99 5.17
CA PHE A 175 1.32 7.15 4.29
C PHE A 175 2.12 8.30 4.86
N PHE A 176 2.98 8.88 4.03
CA PHE A 176 3.88 9.96 4.37
C PHE A 176 3.33 11.25 3.77
N PRO A 177 2.84 12.18 4.61
CA PRO A 177 2.46 13.50 4.14
C PRO A 177 3.62 14.22 3.45
N PRO A 178 3.34 15.13 2.51
CA PRO A 178 4.35 15.96 1.89
C PRO A 178 5.12 16.76 2.95
N PRO A 179 6.41 17.08 2.71
CA PRO A 179 7.16 17.99 3.58
C PRO A 179 6.43 19.34 3.71
N LYS A 180 6.54 19.97 4.88
CA LYS A 180 6.12 21.36 5.09
C LYS A 180 7.14 22.32 4.50
#